data_AF-A0A659ULY7-F1
#
_entry.id   AF-A0A659ULY7-F1
#
_cell.length_a   1.000
_cell.length_b   1.000
_cell.length_c   1.000
_cell.angle_alpha   90.00
_cell.angle_beta   90.00
_cell.angle_gamma   90.00
#
_symmetry.space_group_name_H-M   'P 1'
#
loop_
_entity.id
_entity.type
_entity.pdbx_description
1 polymer ?
#
loop_
_entity_poly.entity_id
_entity_poly.type
_entity_poly.pdbx_seq_one_letter_code
_entity_poly.pdbx_strand_id
1 'polypeptide(L)'
;GPTYPAVSWINAPGESTGLADASLDWVCYSLSFHLTNAREALRESMRILRPRGFFTIVTLLADLERDPFQLEIENRIRDMAPALRRAVTTLVGQMGTYDPLLNQYPNLGNCISLASTEAVSMSEERF
;
A
#
# COMPACT_ATOMS: atom_id res chain seq x y z
N GLY A 1 -16.67 -4.90 -21.82
CA GLY A 1 -15.61 -3.97 -21.37
C GLY A 1 -14.33 -4.27 -22.12
N PRO A 2 -13.35 -3.35 -22.12
CA PRO A 2 -12.04 -3.64 -22.72
C PRO A 2 -11.42 -4.89 -22.08
N THR A 3 -10.86 -5.75 -22.91
CA THR A 3 -10.13 -6.95 -22.49
C THR A 3 -8.64 -6.64 -22.43
N TYR A 4 -8.00 -6.92 -21.29
CA TYR A 4 -6.56 -6.77 -21.11
C TYR A 4 -5.91 -8.16 -21.21
N PRO A 5 -5.48 -8.62 -22.40
CA PRO A 5 -5.05 -10.00 -22.62
C PRO A 5 -3.82 -10.42 -21.82
N ALA A 6 -3.02 -9.44 -21.34
CA ALA A 6 -1.85 -9.67 -20.50
C ALA A 6 -2.16 -9.58 -18.98
N VAL A 7 -3.42 -9.37 -18.59
CA VAL A 7 -3.82 -9.25 -17.19
C VAL A 7 -4.67 -10.44 -16.80
N SER A 8 -4.26 -11.13 -15.75
CA SER A 8 -5.03 -12.20 -15.13
C SER A 8 -5.47 -11.76 -13.74
N TRP A 9 -6.75 -11.95 -13.44
CA TRP A 9 -7.32 -11.69 -12.13
C TRP A 9 -7.43 -12.99 -11.36
N ILE A 10 -7.06 -12.96 -10.09
CA ILE A 10 -7.23 -14.08 -9.18
C ILE A 10 -8.08 -13.61 -8.00
N ASN A 11 -8.97 -14.48 -7.53
CA ASN A 11 -9.72 -14.24 -6.30
C ASN A 11 -8.99 -14.92 -5.14
N ALA A 12 -8.06 -14.21 -4.52
CA ALA A 12 -7.25 -14.73 -3.43
C ALA A 12 -6.83 -13.60 -2.48
N PRO A 13 -6.71 -13.88 -1.16
CA PRO A 13 -6.14 -12.93 -0.22
C PRO A 13 -4.62 -12.78 -0.44
N GLY A 14 -4.07 -11.64 -0.03
CA GLY A 14 -2.62 -11.37 -0.16
C GLY A 14 -1.75 -12.29 0.70
N GLU A 15 -2.34 -12.90 1.73
CA GLU A 15 -1.74 -13.87 2.64
C GLU A 15 -1.70 -15.30 2.06
N SER A 16 -2.47 -15.58 1.00
CA SER A 16 -2.56 -16.90 0.37
C SER A 16 -3.04 -16.77 -1.08
N THR A 17 -2.12 -16.39 -1.97
CA THR A 17 -2.41 -16.08 -3.38
C THR A 17 -2.73 -17.32 -4.21
N GLY A 18 -2.25 -18.50 -3.78
CA GLY A 18 -2.33 -19.74 -4.56
C GLY A 18 -1.42 -19.77 -5.79
N LEU A 19 -0.59 -18.74 -6.01
CA LEU A 19 0.39 -18.71 -7.10
C LEU A 19 1.56 -19.68 -6.81
N ALA A 20 2.25 -20.11 -7.86
CA ALA A 20 3.38 -21.02 -7.72
C ALA A 20 4.57 -20.35 -7.01
N ASP A 21 5.41 -21.15 -6.37
CA ASP A 21 6.66 -20.69 -5.78
C ASP A 21 7.55 -20.06 -6.86
N ALA A 22 8.25 -18.97 -6.52
CA ALA A 22 9.19 -18.29 -7.41
C ALA A 22 8.62 -18.04 -8.83
N SER A 23 7.35 -17.62 -8.92
CA SER A 23 6.67 -17.38 -10.20
C SER A 23 6.67 -15.92 -10.64
N LEU A 24 6.90 -14.97 -9.74
CA LEU A 24 6.81 -13.54 -10.02
C LEU A 24 8.17 -12.83 -9.87
N ASP A 25 8.42 -11.86 -10.74
CA ASP A 25 9.60 -10.98 -10.67
C ASP A 25 9.36 -9.79 -9.75
N TRP A 26 8.09 -9.41 -9.53
CA TRP A 26 7.70 -8.26 -8.71
C TRP A 26 6.35 -8.51 -8.05
N VAL A 27 6.28 -8.25 -6.74
CA VAL A 27 5.05 -8.14 -5.95
C VAL A 27 4.90 -6.71 -5.46
N CYS A 28 3.77 -6.08 -5.77
CA CYS A 28 3.48 -4.70 -5.39
C CYS A 28 2.12 -4.62 -4.68
N TYR A 29 2.11 -4.00 -3.50
CA TYR A 29 0.90 -3.60 -2.80
C TYR A 29 0.70 -2.10 -3.00
N SER A 30 -0.19 -1.75 -3.93
CA SER A 30 -0.59 -0.36 -4.16
C SER A 30 -1.79 -0.03 -3.28
N LEU A 31 -1.55 0.70 -2.19
CA LEU A 31 -2.55 1.16 -1.22
C LEU A 31 -3.24 0.05 -0.40
N SER A 32 -2.77 -1.19 -0.45
CA SER A 32 -3.51 -2.34 0.12
C SER A 32 -2.78 -3.11 1.22
N PHE A 33 -1.47 -2.91 1.42
CA PHE A 33 -0.69 -3.76 2.34
C PHE A 33 -1.22 -3.72 3.78
N HIS A 34 -1.66 -2.54 4.24
CA HIS A 34 -2.20 -2.32 5.58
C HIS A 34 -3.52 -3.06 5.88
N LEU A 35 -4.21 -3.53 4.84
CA LEU A 35 -5.43 -4.32 4.94
C LEU A 35 -5.15 -5.80 5.20
N THR A 36 -3.89 -6.22 5.10
CA THR A 36 -3.46 -7.61 5.28
C THR A 36 -2.92 -7.87 6.69
N ASN A 37 -2.82 -9.15 7.05
CA ASN A 37 -1.85 -9.55 8.06
C ASN A 37 -0.44 -9.40 7.47
N ALA A 38 0.26 -8.33 7.86
CA ALA A 38 1.53 -7.95 7.27
C ALA A 38 2.60 -9.07 7.29
N ARG A 39 2.63 -9.92 8.33
CA ARG A 39 3.59 -11.02 8.42
C ARG A 39 3.25 -12.15 7.45
N GLU A 40 1.98 -12.54 7.39
CA GLU A 40 1.54 -13.61 6.48
C GLU A 40 1.61 -13.17 5.01
N ALA A 41 1.20 -11.93 4.71
CA ALA A 41 1.33 -11.35 3.38
C ALA A 41 2.79 -11.22 2.93
N LEU A 42 3.69 -10.82 3.82
CA LEU A 42 5.12 -10.78 3.52
C LEU A 42 5.69 -12.18 3.30
N ARG A 43 5.32 -13.17 4.14
CA ARG A 43 5.71 -14.57 3.96
C ARG A 43 5.27 -15.11 2.59
N GLU A 44 4.02 -14.86 2.23
CA GLU A 44 3.47 -15.28 0.93
C GLU A 44 4.15 -14.57 -0.23
N SER A 45 4.38 -13.27 -0.12
CA SER A 45 5.12 -12.48 -1.11
C SER A 45 6.52 -13.04 -1.35
N MET A 46 7.23 -13.40 -0.28
CA MET A 46 8.57 -14.00 -0.38
C MET A 46 8.54 -15.40 -1.01
N ARG A 47 7.46 -16.18 -0.82
CA ARG A 47 7.30 -17.50 -1.44
C ARG A 47 7.14 -17.41 -2.96
N ILE A 48 6.31 -16.47 -3.42
CA ILE A 48 5.99 -16.33 -4.84
C ILE A 48 7.03 -15.53 -5.63
N LEU A 49 7.89 -14.77 -4.96
CA LEU A 49 8.97 -14.02 -5.59
C LEU A 49 10.12 -14.93 -6.03
N ARG A 50 10.62 -14.70 -7.24
CA ARG A 50 11.87 -15.28 -7.72
C ARG A 50 13.06 -14.75 -6.92
N PRO A 51 14.19 -15.50 -6.89
CA PRO A 51 15.46 -14.94 -6.43
C PRO A 51 15.74 -13.61 -7.15
N ARG A 52 16.09 -12.57 -6.38
CA ARG A 52 16.33 -11.21 -6.87
C ARG A 52 15.09 -10.46 -7.39
N GLY A 53 13.88 -10.96 -7.13
CA GLY A 53 12.64 -10.24 -7.40
C GLY A 53 12.44 -9.04 -6.45
N PHE A 54 11.47 -8.19 -6.77
CA PHE A 54 11.20 -6.96 -6.05
C PHE A 54 9.91 -7.05 -5.23
N PHE A 55 9.95 -6.49 -4.02
CA PHE A 55 8.78 -6.30 -3.18
C PHE A 55 8.59 -4.80 -2.93
N THR A 56 7.38 -4.29 -3.15
CA THR A 56 7.10 -2.85 -2.99
C THR A 56 5.78 -2.64 -2.26
N ILE A 57 5.80 -1.75 -1.27
CA ILE A 57 4.62 -1.22 -0.61
C ILE A 57 4.51 0.25 -1.03
N VAL A 58 3.39 0.62 -1.64
CA VAL A 58 3.11 2.01 -2.02
C VAL A 58 1.92 2.51 -1.21
N THR A 59 2.11 3.65 -0.54
CA THR A 59 1.06 4.34 0.21
C THR A 59 0.90 5.76 -0.32
N LEU A 60 -0.34 6.22 -0.44
CA LEU A 60 -0.72 7.59 -0.78
C LEU A 60 -1.58 8.14 0.34
N LEU A 61 -1.16 9.25 0.92
CA LEU A 61 -1.86 9.94 2.00
C LEU A 61 -2.08 11.40 1.61
N ALA A 62 -3.18 11.99 2.08
CA ALA A 62 -3.38 13.43 2.02
C ALA A 62 -2.37 14.13 2.93
N ASP A 63 -1.84 15.28 2.49
CA ASP A 63 -0.93 16.11 3.29
C ASP A 63 -1.75 16.99 4.25
N LEU A 64 -1.98 16.50 5.47
CA LEU A 64 -2.74 17.24 6.49
C LEU A 64 -1.90 18.28 7.24
N GLU A 65 -0.59 18.35 6.98
CA GLU A 65 0.31 19.30 7.64
C GLU A 65 0.47 20.58 6.83
N ARG A 66 0.50 20.47 5.49
CA ARG A 66 0.87 21.57 4.60
C ARG A 66 -0.24 21.98 3.64
N ASP A 67 -1.22 21.12 3.38
CA ASP A 67 -2.35 21.46 2.50
C ASP A 67 -3.54 21.99 3.32
N PRO A 68 -3.80 23.31 3.31
CA PRO A 68 -4.89 23.91 4.07
C PRO A 68 -6.27 23.43 3.58
N PHE A 69 -6.40 23.04 2.31
CA PHE A 69 -7.66 22.55 1.76
C PHE A 69 -7.98 21.14 2.27
N GLN A 70 -6.98 20.26 2.31
CA GLN A 70 -7.14 18.92 2.91
C GLN A 70 -7.47 19.02 4.41
N LEU A 71 -6.81 19.94 5.12
CA LEU A 71 -7.11 20.20 6.52
C LEU A 71 -8.54 20.71 6.73
N GLU A 72 -9.05 21.60 5.85
CA GLU A 72 -10.44 22.06 5.89
C GLU A 72 -11.42 20.89 5.69
N ILE A 73 -11.17 20.02 4.72
CA ILE A 73 -11.99 18.82 4.47
C ILE A 73 -12.04 17.94 5.72
N GLU A 74 -10.89 17.62 6.32
CA GLU A 74 -10.84 16.78 7.52
C GLU A 74 -11.55 17.41 8.72
N ASN A 75 -11.47 18.73 8.88
CA ASN A 75 -12.21 19.44 9.93
C ASN A 75 -13.73 19.36 9.70
N ARG A 76 -14.20 19.58 8.47
CA ARG A 76 -15.63 19.44 8.14
C ARG A 76 -16.14 18.02 8.38
N ILE A 77 -15.37 17.00 8.01
CA ILE A 77 -15.71 15.59 8.28
C ILE A 77 -15.83 15.35 9.78
N ARG A 78 -14.90 15.88 10.58
CA ARG A 78 -14.91 15.76 12.04
C ARG A 78 -16.14 16.40 12.67
N ASP A 79 -16.54 17.58 12.18
CA ASP A 79 -17.73 18.28 12.66
C ASP A 79 -19.01 17.51 12.32
N MET A 80 -19.09 16.94 11.11
CA MET A 80 -20.25 16.17 10.65
C MET A 80 -20.36 14.79 11.32
N ALA A 81 -19.23 14.16 11.61
CA ALA A 81 -19.17 12.79 12.12
C ALA A 81 -18.08 12.65 13.20
N PRO A 82 -18.27 13.22 14.41
CA PRO A 82 -17.22 13.25 15.44
C PRO A 82 -16.82 11.87 15.98
N ALA A 83 -17.70 10.86 15.84
CA ALA A 83 -17.41 9.48 16.20
C ALA A 83 -16.64 8.71 15.11
N LEU A 84 -16.48 9.27 13.90
CA LEU A 84 -15.80 8.60 12.79
C LEU A 84 -14.31 8.46 13.10
N ARG A 85 -13.84 7.21 13.13
CA ARG A 85 -12.41 6.91 13.20
C ARG A 85 -11.84 6.89 11.79
N ARG A 86 -10.85 7.74 11.51
CA ARG A 86 -10.19 7.79 10.20
C ARG A 86 -9.18 6.64 10.08
N ALA A 87 -9.23 5.92 8.95
CA ALA A 87 -8.31 4.81 8.69
C ALA A 87 -6.84 5.26 8.57
N VAL A 88 -6.60 6.51 8.14
CA VAL A 88 -5.25 7.07 7.97
C VAL A 88 -4.41 7.02 9.25
N THR A 89 -5.03 7.22 10.42
CA THR A 89 -4.31 7.17 11.70
C THR A 89 -3.73 5.78 11.97
N THR A 90 -4.51 4.73 11.69
CA THR A 90 -4.05 3.33 11.84
C THR A 90 -2.96 3.00 10.82
N LEU A 91 -3.14 3.45 9.57
CA LEU A 91 -2.18 3.24 8.49
C LEU A 91 -0.82 3.89 8.78
N VAL A 92 -0.78 5.15 9.21
CA VAL A 92 0.47 5.85 9.58
C VAL A 92 1.19 5.10 10.71
N GLY A 93 0.47 4.63 11.71
CA GLY A 93 1.03 3.81 12.79
C GLY A 93 1.64 2.50 12.28
N GLN A 94 0.95 1.81 11.36
CA GLN A 94 1.45 0.58 10.75
C GLN A 94 2.69 0.83 9.87
N MET A 95 2.74 1.93 9.12
CA MET A 95 3.89 2.28 8.27
C MET A 95 5.19 2.38 9.07
N GLY A 96 5.15 2.91 10.30
CA GLY A 96 6.31 2.95 11.20
C GLY A 96 6.86 1.57 11.60
N THR A 97 6.14 0.49 11.31
CA THR A 97 6.55 -0.90 11.60
C THR A 97 7.09 -1.65 10.39
N TYR A 98 7.02 -1.07 9.18
CA TYR A 98 7.40 -1.80 7.96
C TYR A 98 8.90 -2.04 7.88
N ASP A 99 9.75 -1.06 8.18
CA ASP A 99 11.20 -1.25 8.19
C ASP A 99 11.66 -2.39 9.13
N PRO A 100 11.28 -2.41 10.44
CA PRO A 100 11.65 -3.52 11.31
C PRO A 100 11.00 -4.85 10.93
N LEU A 101 9.83 -4.84 10.27
CA LEU A 101 9.20 -6.05 9.74
C LEU A 101 10.01 -6.63 8.57
N LEU A 102 10.37 -5.78 7.60
CA LEU A 102 11.12 -6.19 6.41
C LEU A 102 12.53 -6.66 6.76
N ASN A 103 13.19 -6.01 7.72
CA ASN A 103 14.51 -6.40 8.21
C ASN A 103 14.54 -7.77 8.92
N GLN A 104 13.38 -8.36 9.27
CA GLN A 104 13.33 -9.74 9.81
C GLN A 104 13.54 -10.82 8.74
N TYR A 105 13.50 -10.46 7.46
CA TYR A 105 13.63 -11.41 6.36
C TYR A 105 15.04 -11.34 5.76
N PRO A 106 15.94 -12.29 6.08
CA PRO A 106 17.36 -12.20 5.71
C PRO A 106 17.62 -12.25 4.21
N ASN A 107 16.65 -12.71 3.41
CA ASN A 107 16.75 -12.78 1.95
C ASN A 107 16.27 -11.50 1.25
N LEU A 108 15.65 -10.57 1.99
CA LEU A 108 15.39 -9.24 1.47
C LEU A 108 16.71 -8.47 1.47
N GLY A 109 17.06 -7.96 0.29
CA GLY A 109 18.22 -7.07 0.13
C GLY A 109 17.97 -5.70 0.77
N ASN A 110 18.74 -4.70 0.34
CA ASN A 110 18.63 -3.34 0.84
C ASN A 110 17.21 -2.80 0.68
N CYS A 111 16.52 -2.57 1.81
CA CYS A 111 15.23 -1.89 1.84
C CYS A 111 15.45 -0.39 1.66
N ILE A 112 14.78 0.21 0.68
CA ILE A 112 14.85 1.64 0.38
C ILE A 112 13.47 2.24 0.62
N SER A 113 13.40 3.26 1.47
CA SER A 113 12.19 4.06 1.66
C SER A 113 12.32 5.37 0.91
N LEU A 114 11.31 5.71 0.12
CA LEU A 114 11.22 6.95 -0.66
C LEU A 114 9.87 7.61 -0.34
N ALA A 115 9.89 8.91 -0.11
CA ALA A 115 8.69 9.72 0.06
C ALA A 115 8.80 10.96 -0.82
N SER A 116 7.72 11.28 -1.52
CA SER A 116 7.53 12.55 -2.24
C SER A 116 6.18 13.12 -1.86
N THR A 117 6.07 14.44 -1.92
CA THR A 117 4.80 15.16 -1.83
C THR A 117 4.54 15.76 -3.20
N GLU A 118 3.42 15.36 -3.81
CA GLU A 118 3.01 15.84 -5.12
C GLU A 118 1.73 16.67 -4.98
N ALA A 119 1.75 17.91 -5.48
CA ALA A 119 0.56 18.74 -5.59
C ALA A 119 -0.07 18.50 -6.97
N VAL A 120 -1.30 17.99 -6.99
CA VAL A 120 -1.99 17.65 -8.23
C VAL A 120 -3.24 18.51 -8.38
N SER A 121 -3.25 19.39 -9.38
CA SER A 121 -4.45 20.16 -9.72
C SER A 121 -5.54 19.22 -10.24
N MET A 122 -6.69 19.26 -9.58
CA MET A 122 -7.89 18.56 -10.02
C MET A 122 -8.66 19.46 -11.00
N SER A 123 -8.88 18.99 -12.23
CA SER A 123 -9.78 19.61 -13.22
C SER A 123 -11.05 18.77 -13.37
N GLU A 124 -12.14 19.37 -13.87
CA GLU A 124 -13.40 18.66 -14.14
C GLU A 124 -13.21 17.45 -15.08
N GLU A 125 -12.28 17.54 -16.02
CA GLU A 125 -11.95 16.49 -17.00
C GLU A 125 -11.27 15.26 -16.38
N ARG A 126 -10.83 15.36 -15.10
CA ARG A 126 -10.18 14.26 -14.37
C ARG A 126 -11.15 13.50 -13.45
N PHE A 127 -12.40 13.94 -13.35
CA PHE A 127 -13.46 13.28 -12.59
C PHE A 127 -14.36 12.41 -13.48
#